data_AF-A0A438DJK8-F1
#
_entry.id   AF-A0A438DJK8-F1
#
_cell.length_a   1.000
_cell.length_b   1.000
_cell.length_c   1.000
_cell.angle_alpha   90.00
_cell.angle_beta   90.00
_cell.angle_gamma   90.00
#
_symmetry.space_group_name_H-M   'P 1'
#
loop_
_entity.id
_entity.type
_entity.pdbx_description
1 polymer ?
#
loop_
_entity_poly.entity_id
_entity_poly.type
_entity_poly.pdbx_seq_one_letter_code
_entity_poly.pdbx_strand_id
1 'polypeptide(L)'
;MKETDWCWENIAFMVGKGTKIRFWTDVWCAGTALSQTFPHLFALAAHRNATVEEMWDQSSDQGGWNLRFLRNFNDWEVGMVGDLLLKLRGLRPSLEEDSVSWKGGKSGKFKVKEAYSCLVSPMDTVFPEKCIWVDRVPTKVAFFAWEATWGKVLTLDRLQRRGW
;
A
#
# COMPACT_ATOMS: atom_id res chain seq x y z
N MET A 1 -7.27 -8.68 -12.78
CA MET A 1 -7.76 -7.73 -11.76
C MET A 1 -7.01 -7.82 -10.42
N LYS A 2 -6.01 -8.71 -10.23
CA LYS A 2 -5.26 -8.81 -8.96
C LYS A 2 -4.04 -7.87 -8.83
N GLU A 3 -3.56 -7.29 -9.93
CA GLU A 3 -2.31 -6.52 -9.96
C GLU A 3 -2.46 -5.07 -9.48
N THR A 4 -3.64 -4.47 -9.67
CA THR A 4 -3.93 -3.10 -9.23
C THR A 4 -3.97 -3.00 -7.71
N ASP A 5 -4.59 -3.97 -7.05
CA ASP A 5 -4.77 -3.97 -5.60
C ASP A 5 -3.43 -4.09 -4.87
N TRP A 6 -2.53 -4.94 -5.39
CA TRP A 6 -1.16 -5.10 -4.87
C TRP A 6 -0.38 -3.79 -4.86
N CYS A 7 -0.50 -2.96 -5.91
CA CYS A 7 0.21 -1.69 -5.97
C CYS A 7 -0.27 -0.72 -4.88
N TRP A 8 -1.60 -0.64 -4.69
CA TRP A 8 -2.20 0.23 -3.68
C TRP A 8 -1.89 -0.22 -2.25
N GLU A 9 -1.78 -1.52 -1.99
CA GLU A 9 -1.39 -2.06 -0.68
C GLU A 9 0.04 -1.67 -0.27
N ASN A 10 0.93 -1.53 -1.25
CA ASN A 10 2.34 -1.18 -1.06
C ASN A 10 2.62 0.33 -1.04
N ILE A 11 1.58 1.14 -1.19
CA ILE A 11 1.64 2.60 -1.14
C ILE A 11 1.23 3.09 0.26
N ALA A 12 1.95 4.07 0.80
CA ALA A 12 1.55 4.85 1.96
C ALA A 12 1.55 6.34 1.61
N PHE A 13 0.47 7.03 1.96
CA PHE A 13 0.34 8.46 1.71
C PHE A 13 1.03 9.25 2.82
N MET A 14 1.79 10.26 2.43
CA MET A 14 2.47 11.19 3.32
C MET A 14 1.74 12.52 3.24
N VAL A 15 1.16 12.95 4.36
CA VAL A 15 0.39 14.19 4.43
C VAL A 15 1.31 15.40 4.34
N GLY A 16 1.09 16.21 3.30
CA GLY A 16 1.57 17.58 3.20
C GLY A 16 0.40 18.52 3.48
N LYS A 17 -0.07 19.26 2.46
CA LYS A 17 -1.27 20.11 2.50
C LYS A 17 -2.53 19.33 2.85
N GLY A 18 -2.60 18.05 2.51
CA GLY A 18 -3.74 17.17 2.78
C GLY A 18 -4.90 17.32 1.81
N THR A 19 -4.71 17.98 0.65
CA THR A 19 -5.78 18.28 -0.32
C THR A 19 -6.13 17.09 -1.23
N LYS A 20 -5.24 16.09 -1.33
CA LYS A 20 -5.43 14.91 -2.19
C LYS A 20 -5.68 13.62 -1.40
N ILE A 21 -5.49 13.68 -0.08
CA ILE A 21 -5.58 12.51 0.81
C ILE A 21 -6.91 12.56 1.53
N ARG A 22 -7.71 11.50 1.40
CA ARG A 22 -8.98 11.35 2.12
C ARG A 22 -8.71 10.93 3.55
N PHE A 23 -9.29 11.68 4.50
CA PHE A 23 -9.05 11.50 5.93
C PHE A 23 -9.38 10.07 6.40
N TRP A 24 -10.54 9.55 6.03
CA TRP A 24 -11.00 8.26 6.56
C TRP A 24 -10.51 7.03 5.79
N THR A 25 -10.45 7.11 4.45
CA THR A 25 -10.32 5.94 3.60
C THR A 25 -8.89 5.67 3.14
N ASP A 26 -8.05 6.71 3.05
CA ASP A 26 -6.70 6.54 2.55
C ASP A 26 -5.74 6.16 3.69
N VAL A 27 -4.67 5.42 3.34
CA VAL A 27 -3.68 4.94 4.30
C VAL A 27 -2.59 5.99 4.48
N TRP A 28 -2.84 6.95 5.36
CA TRP A 28 -1.90 8.02 5.70
C TRP A 28 -1.53 8.09 7.19
N CYS A 29 -2.27 7.38 8.04
CA CYS A 29 -2.09 7.37 9.49
C CYS A 29 -1.75 5.95 10.00
N ALA A 30 -0.46 5.70 10.27
CA ALA A 30 0.03 4.46 10.89
C ALA A 30 -0.31 3.15 10.14
N GLY A 31 -0.24 3.16 8.81
CA GLY A 31 -0.23 1.94 7.98
C GLY A 31 -1.59 1.29 7.69
N THR A 32 -2.68 1.76 8.31
CA THR A 32 -4.06 1.34 8.04
C THR A 32 -4.99 2.54 7.89
N ALA A 33 -6.05 2.42 7.10
CA ALA A 33 -7.05 3.49 7.00
C ALA A 33 -7.77 3.72 8.34
N LEU A 34 -8.11 4.97 8.65
CA LEU A 34 -8.84 5.30 9.88
C LEU A 34 -10.22 4.66 9.92
N SER A 35 -10.87 4.47 8.76
CA SER A 35 -12.15 3.76 8.64
C SER A 35 -12.07 2.28 9.03
N GLN A 36 -10.90 1.65 8.85
CA GLN A 36 -10.66 0.27 9.27
C GLN A 36 -10.30 0.17 10.75
N THR A 37 -9.56 1.16 11.28
CA THR A 37 -9.22 1.21 12.71
C THR A 37 -10.44 1.56 13.56
N PHE A 38 -11.27 2.49 13.10
CA PHE A 38 -12.43 3.03 13.81
C PHE A 38 -13.71 2.92 12.97
N PRO A 39 -14.17 1.70 12.64
CA PRO A 39 -15.33 1.50 11.76
C PRO A 39 -16.61 2.10 12.34
N HIS A 40 -16.76 2.07 13.67
CA HIS A 40 -17.90 2.65 14.36
C HIS A 40 -17.96 4.18 14.24
N LEU A 41 -16.82 4.86 14.44
CA LEU A 41 -16.73 6.32 14.27
C LEU A 41 -16.90 6.73 12.80
N PHE A 42 -16.37 5.93 11.87
CA PHE A 42 -16.56 6.16 10.44
C PHE A 42 -18.03 6.07 10.03
N ALA A 43 -18.79 5.14 10.60
CA ALA A 43 -20.23 5.06 10.38
C ALA A 43 -20.98 6.30 10.90
N LEU A 44 -20.45 6.99 11.92
CA LEU A 44 -21.03 8.21 12.46
C LEU A 44 -20.49 9.50 11.83
N ALA A 45 -19.42 9.43 11.05
CA ALA A 45 -18.80 10.59 10.43
C ALA A 45 -19.74 11.24 9.39
N ALA A 46 -19.95 12.55 9.50
CA ALA A 46 -20.75 13.32 8.56
C ALA A 46 -20.06 13.44 7.19
N HIS A 47 -18.74 13.60 7.20
CA HIS A 47 -17.93 13.77 6.00
C HIS A 47 -16.95 12.60 5.82
N ARG A 48 -17.45 11.48 5.28
CA ARG A 48 -16.65 10.26 5.07
C ARG A 48 -15.60 10.38 3.96
N ASN A 49 -15.85 11.26 3.00
CA ASN A 49 -15.00 11.47 1.82
C ASN A 49 -14.18 12.76 1.90
N ALA A 50 -14.20 13.47 3.04
CA ALA A 50 -13.45 14.70 3.19
C ALA A 50 -11.94 14.46 3.15
N THR A 51 -11.23 15.46 2.66
CA THR A 51 -9.77 15.46 2.62
C THR A 51 -9.18 15.78 4.00
N VAL A 52 -7.89 15.51 4.18
CA VAL A 52 -7.19 15.85 5.42
C VAL A 52 -7.17 17.37 5.65
N GLU A 53 -7.08 18.16 4.58
CA GLU A 53 -7.12 19.62 4.63
C GLU A 53 -8.48 20.15 5.11
N GLU A 54 -9.58 19.65 4.54
CA GLU A 54 -10.95 20.03 4.94
C GLU A 54 -11.27 19.70 6.40
N MET A 55 -10.63 18.64 6.91
CA MET A 55 -10.80 18.17 8.30
C MET A 55 -9.88 18.90 9.28
N TRP A 56 -8.99 19.78 8.81
CA TRP A 56 -8.05 20.53 9.65
C TRP A 56 -8.41 22.00 9.71
N ASP A 57 -8.70 22.49 10.91
CA ASP A 57 -9.01 23.89 11.17
C ASP A 57 -7.75 24.67 11.56
N GLN A 58 -7.25 25.45 10.60
CA GLN A 58 -6.10 26.35 10.77
C GLN A 58 -6.43 27.61 11.58
N SER A 59 -7.71 27.92 11.81
CA SER A 59 -8.12 29.14 12.51
C SER A 59 -7.97 29.05 14.03
N SER A 60 -7.77 27.85 14.56
CA SER A 60 -7.47 27.64 15.98
C SER A 60 -5.99 27.90 16.28
N ASP A 61 -5.69 28.52 17.42
CA ASP A 61 -4.35 28.98 17.82
C ASP A 61 -3.25 27.89 17.74
N GLN A 62 -3.64 26.61 17.78
CA GLN A 62 -2.74 25.46 17.70
C GLN A 62 -3.02 24.54 16.50
N GLY A 63 -4.02 24.86 15.67
CA GLY A 63 -4.60 23.97 14.68
C GLY A 63 -5.36 22.80 15.33
N GLY A 64 -6.50 22.43 14.76
CA GLY A 64 -7.39 21.42 15.35
C GLY A 64 -8.08 20.54 14.33
N TRP A 65 -8.40 19.31 14.71
CA TRP A 65 -9.19 18.41 13.86
C TRP A 65 -10.69 18.75 13.99
N ASN A 66 -11.30 19.15 12.88
CA ASN A 66 -12.72 19.44 12.76
C ASN A 66 -13.52 18.16 12.47
N LEU A 67 -13.67 17.31 13.49
CA LEU A 67 -14.38 16.04 13.36
C LEU A 67 -15.90 16.26 13.52
N ARG A 68 -16.65 16.19 12.42
CA ARG A 68 -18.11 16.31 12.43
C ARG A 68 -18.79 14.95 12.40
N PHE A 69 -19.66 14.71 13.37
CA PHE A 69 -20.44 13.48 13.51
C PHE A 69 -21.94 13.76 13.38
N LEU A 70 -22.69 12.76 12.92
CA LEU A 70 -24.13 12.84 12.64
C LEU A 70 -24.99 13.01 13.91
N ARG A 71 -24.46 12.62 15.08
CA ARG A 71 -25.11 12.73 16.38
C ARG A 71 -24.08 12.88 17.50
N ASN A 72 -24.57 13.22 18.69
CA ASN A 72 -23.78 13.16 19.91
C ASN A 72 -23.35 11.72 20.24
N PHE A 73 -22.23 11.59 20.94
CA PHE A 73 -21.68 10.30 21.36
C PHE A 73 -22.41 9.74 22.58
N ASN A 74 -22.51 8.42 22.62
CA ASN A 74 -22.85 7.68 23.83
C ASN A 74 -21.58 7.47 24.68
N ASP A 75 -21.73 7.19 25.98
CA ASP A 75 -20.60 7.05 26.92
C ASP A 75 -19.53 6.05 26.45
N TRP A 76 -19.94 4.94 25.84
CA TRP A 76 -19.01 3.93 25.30
C TRP A 76 -18.27 4.35 24.02
N GLU A 77 -18.77 5.36 23.30
CA GLU A 77 -18.15 5.90 22.08
C GLU A 77 -17.09 6.96 22.41
N VAL A 78 -17.21 7.62 23.57
CA VAL A 78 -16.28 8.67 24.02
C VAL A 78 -14.85 8.14 24.10
N GLY A 79 -14.66 6.91 24.58
CA GLY A 79 -13.34 6.26 24.62
C GLY A 79 -12.71 6.13 23.24
N MET A 80 -13.49 5.71 22.24
CA MET A 80 -13.02 5.56 20.86
C MET A 80 -12.60 6.89 20.24
N VAL A 81 -13.32 7.97 20.55
CA VAL A 81 -12.96 9.32 20.11
C VAL A 81 -11.65 9.76 20.76
N GLY A 82 -11.45 9.44 22.04
CA GLY A 82 -10.18 9.65 22.73
C GLY A 82 -9.01 8.95 22.04
N ASP A 83 -9.18 7.68 21.70
CA ASP A 83 -8.17 6.89 20.97
C ASP A 83 -7.88 7.45 19.58
N LEU A 84 -8.91 7.91 18.85
CA LEU A 84 -8.75 8.57 17.57
C LEU A 84 -7.92 9.86 17.71
N LEU A 85 -8.25 10.71 18.67
CA LEU A 85 -7.53 11.97 18.92
C LEU A 85 -6.08 11.72 19.38
N LEU A 86 -5.85 10.67 20.17
CA LEU A 86 -4.49 10.24 20.55
C LEU A 86 -3.70 9.79 19.33
N LYS A 87 -4.31 9.04 18.41
CA LYS A 87 -3.67 8.59 17.16
C LYS A 87 -3.37 9.76 16.20
N LEU A 88 -4.23 10.77 16.19
CA LEU A 88 -4.07 12.00 15.42
C LEU A 88 -3.12 13.02 16.06
N ARG A 89 -2.71 12.79 17.31
CA ARG A 89 -1.89 13.74 18.06
C ARG A 89 -0.53 13.93 17.38
N GLY A 90 -0.18 15.19 17.14
CA GLY A 90 1.09 15.56 16.50
C GLY A 90 1.09 15.43 14.98
N LEU A 91 0.04 14.85 14.37
CA LEU A 91 -0.17 14.92 12.93
C LEU A 91 -0.76 16.27 12.59
N ARG A 92 -0.05 17.03 11.76
CA ARG A 92 -0.47 18.36 11.30
C ARG A 92 -0.20 18.46 9.81
N PRO A 93 -1.16 18.92 9.00
CA PRO A 93 -0.89 19.28 7.61
C PRO A 93 0.21 20.33 7.54
N SER A 94 1.07 20.20 6.54
CA SER A 94 2.16 21.13 6.25
C SER A 94 1.85 21.97 5.01
N LEU A 95 2.73 22.91 4.68
CA LEU A 95 2.64 23.68 3.43
C LEU A 95 3.17 22.91 2.21
N GLU A 96 3.77 21.74 2.42
CA GLU A 96 4.35 20.91 1.35
C GLU A 96 3.25 20.17 0.57
N GLU A 97 3.54 19.77 -0.67
CA GLU A 97 2.58 18.97 -1.43
C GLU A 97 2.45 17.55 -0.85
N ASP A 98 1.24 16.99 -0.95
CA ASP A 98 1.01 15.59 -0.60
C ASP A 98 1.91 14.68 -1.43
N SER A 99 2.51 13.68 -0.78
CA SER A 99 3.43 12.75 -1.43
C SER A 99 3.11 11.30 -1.09
N VAL A 100 3.73 10.38 -1.84
CA VAL A 100 3.52 8.95 -1.69
C VAL A 100 4.85 8.28 -1.39
N SER A 101 4.85 7.36 -0.44
CA SER A 101 5.97 6.50 -0.10
C SER A 101 5.67 5.04 -0.46
N TRP A 102 6.71 4.33 -0.90
CA TRP A 102 6.66 2.91 -1.24
C TRP A 102 7.12 2.06 -0.04
N LYS A 103 6.28 1.11 0.38
CA LYS A 103 6.55 0.20 1.51
C LYS A 103 7.52 -0.93 1.15
N GLY A 104 7.52 -1.37 -0.12
CA GLY A 104 8.26 -2.55 -0.58
C GLY A 104 9.76 -2.35 -0.79
N GLY A 105 10.42 -1.54 0.04
CA GLY A 105 11.84 -1.22 -0.11
C GLY A 105 12.40 -0.42 1.07
N LYS A 106 13.73 -0.40 1.21
CA LYS A 106 14.41 0.31 2.33
C LYS A 106 14.43 1.83 2.17
N SER A 107 14.11 2.32 0.97
CA SER A 107 14.33 3.73 0.61
C SER A 107 13.06 4.59 0.59
N GLY A 108 11.88 4.00 0.80
CA GLY A 108 10.59 4.71 0.72
C GLY A 108 10.23 5.21 -0.69
N LYS A 109 11.11 5.03 -1.68
CA LYS A 109 10.91 5.42 -3.08
C LYS A 109 10.55 4.21 -3.93
N PHE A 110 9.67 4.42 -4.90
CA PHE A 110 9.35 3.38 -5.87
C PHE A 110 10.57 3.07 -6.74
N LYS A 111 10.98 1.80 -6.79
CA LYS A 111 11.94 1.30 -7.76
C LYS A 111 11.35 0.06 -8.42
N VAL A 112 11.39 0.03 -9.75
CA VAL A 112 10.89 -1.10 -10.55
C VAL A 112 11.51 -2.42 -10.09
N LYS A 113 12.81 -2.45 -9.78
CA LYS A 113 13.51 -3.65 -9.28
C LYS A 113 12.94 -4.15 -7.94
N GLU A 114 12.70 -3.24 -6.99
CA GLU A 114 12.18 -3.58 -5.66
C GLU A 114 10.70 -4.02 -5.78
N ALA A 115 9.90 -3.32 -6.59
CA ALA A 115 8.53 -3.70 -6.89
C ALA A 115 8.42 -5.10 -7.53
N TYR A 116 9.27 -5.40 -8.51
CA TYR A 116 9.29 -6.70 -9.18
C TYR A 116 9.74 -7.81 -8.23
N SER A 117 10.70 -7.52 -7.33
CA SER A 117 11.14 -8.45 -6.28
C SER A 117 10.03 -8.75 -5.24
N CYS A 118 9.09 -7.83 -5.04
CA CYS A 118 7.95 -8.07 -4.16
C CYS A 118 6.80 -8.83 -4.86
N LEU A 119 6.64 -8.65 -6.18
CA LEU A 119 5.65 -9.37 -6.99
C LEU A 119 6.06 -10.83 -7.27
N VAL A 120 7.33 -11.00 -7.63
CA VAL A 120 7.91 -12.32 -7.82
C VAL A 120 8.32 -12.77 -6.44
N SER A 121 7.48 -13.63 -5.82
CA SER A 121 7.86 -14.41 -4.64
C SER A 121 9.35 -14.75 -4.75
N PRO A 122 10.18 -14.48 -3.73
CA PRO A 122 11.56 -14.93 -3.74
C PRO A 122 11.48 -16.45 -3.66
N MET A 123 11.34 -17.10 -4.80
CA MET A 123 12.04 -18.34 -4.99
C MET A 123 13.50 -17.90 -4.85
N ASP A 124 14.04 -18.09 -3.65
CA ASP A 124 15.48 -18.17 -3.38
C ASP A 124 16.12 -19.34 -4.17
N THR A 125 15.62 -19.62 -5.37
CA THR A 125 16.32 -20.39 -6.38
C THR A 125 17.43 -19.49 -6.89
N VAL A 126 18.57 -19.56 -6.22
CA VAL A 126 19.85 -19.10 -6.77
C VAL A 126 19.94 -19.67 -8.18
N PHE A 127 19.81 -18.80 -9.19
CA PHE A 127 19.82 -19.22 -10.58
C PHE A 127 21.18 -19.87 -10.88
N PRO A 128 21.23 -21.15 -11.29
CA PRO A 128 22.48 -21.88 -11.44
C PRO A 128 23.12 -21.56 -12.81
N GLU A 129 23.52 -20.31 -13.01
CA GLU A 129 24.06 -19.78 -14.26
C GLU A 129 25.22 -20.62 -14.79
N LYS A 130 26.13 -21.01 -13.89
CA LYS A 130 27.32 -21.82 -14.19
C LYS A 130 26.99 -23.27 -14.57
N CYS A 131 25.80 -23.76 -14.23
CA CYS A 131 25.36 -25.12 -14.59
C CYS A 131 24.62 -25.17 -15.93
N ILE A 132 24.04 -24.04 -16.37
CA ILE A 132 23.24 -23.96 -17.60
C ILE A 132 24.10 -23.47 -18.78
N TRP A 133 24.92 -22.45 -18.56
CA TRP A 133 25.72 -21.81 -19.60
C TRP A 133 27.14 -22.37 -19.59
N VAL A 134 27.28 -23.60 -20.09
CA VAL A 134 28.57 -24.28 -20.24
C VAL A 134 28.94 -24.32 -21.71
N ASP A 135 30.17 -23.92 -22.08
CA ASP A 135 30.64 -23.81 -23.48
C ASP A 135 30.48 -25.10 -24.30
N ARG A 136 30.43 -26.26 -23.63
CA ARG A 136 30.30 -27.57 -24.25
C ARG A 136 28.86 -28.02 -24.53
N VAL A 137 27.86 -27.20 -24.20
CA VAL A 137 26.45 -27.56 -24.34
C VAL A 137 25.82 -26.81 -25.52
N PRO A 138 25.10 -27.50 -26.44
CA PRO A 138 24.38 -26.83 -27.51
C PRO A 138 23.38 -25.80 -26.98
N THR A 139 23.27 -24.64 -27.63
CA THR A 139 22.41 -23.51 -27.21
C THR A 139 20.95 -23.93 -26.95
N LYS A 140 20.44 -24.88 -27.74
CA LYS A 140 19.08 -25.41 -27.58
C LYS A 140 18.86 -26.12 -26.24
N VAL A 141 19.88 -26.82 -25.73
CA VAL A 141 19.84 -27.53 -24.44
C VAL A 141 19.98 -26.54 -23.29
N ALA A 142 20.84 -25.54 -23.43
CA ALA A 142 20.97 -24.46 -22.45
C ALA A 142 19.66 -23.65 -22.32
N PHE A 143 19.02 -23.32 -23.44
CA PHE A 143 17.73 -22.61 -23.46
C PHE A 143 16.61 -23.44 -22.81
N PHE A 144 16.58 -24.76 -23.09
CA PHE A 144 15.63 -25.67 -22.45
C PHE A 144 15.86 -25.77 -20.93
N ALA A 145 17.11 -25.88 -20.48
CA ALA A 145 17.45 -25.91 -19.05
C ALA A 145 17.12 -24.58 -18.34
N TRP A 146 17.29 -23.44 -19.01
CA TRP A 146 16.83 -22.13 -18.53
C TRP A 146 15.30 -22.10 -18.37
N GLU A 147 14.55 -22.49 -19.39
CA GLU A 147 13.08 -22.63 -19.30
C GLU A 147 12.68 -23.59 -18.17
N ALA A 148 13.44 -24.68 -17.95
CA ALA A 148 13.16 -25.67 -16.91
C ALA A 148 13.38 -25.10 -15.50
N THR A 149 14.45 -24.34 -15.27
CA THR A 149 14.73 -23.75 -13.95
C THR A 149 13.71 -22.72 -13.52
N TRP A 150 13.13 -21.98 -14.47
CA TRP A 150 12.01 -21.07 -14.19
C TRP A 150 10.66 -21.79 -14.07
N GLY A 151 10.62 -23.10 -14.31
CA GLY A 151 9.39 -23.83 -14.53
C GLY A 151 8.56 -23.09 -15.58
N LYS A 152 9.05 -23.00 -16.80
CA LYS A 152 8.40 -22.37 -17.96
C LYS A 152 8.39 -23.24 -19.22
N VAL A 153 9.01 -24.43 -19.15
CA VAL A 153 8.93 -25.47 -20.19
C VAL A 153 7.48 -25.71 -20.60
N LEU A 154 7.24 -25.78 -21.91
CA LEU A 154 5.95 -26.06 -22.53
C LEU A 154 5.57 -27.53 -22.31
N THR A 155 5.19 -27.87 -21.08
CA THR A 155 4.59 -29.16 -20.76
C THR A 155 3.11 -29.16 -21.17
N LEU A 156 2.56 -30.35 -21.44
CA LEU A 156 1.20 -30.52 -21.95
C LEU A 156 0.14 -29.89 -21.03
N ASP A 157 0.34 -29.97 -19.72
CA ASP A 157 -0.50 -29.34 -18.69
C ASP A 157 -0.52 -27.80 -18.77
N ARG A 158 0.58 -27.17 -19.21
CA ARG A 158 0.66 -25.71 -19.36
C ARG A 158 0.01 -25.21 -20.63
N LEU A 159 0.08 -25.99 -21.71
CA LEU A 159 -0.62 -25.70 -22.95
C LEU A 159 -2.14 -25.74 -22.71
N GLN A 160 -2.63 -26.78 -22.02
CA GLN A 160 -4.03 -26.89 -21.63
C GLN A 160 -4.51 -25.71 -20.75
N ARG A 161 -3.70 -25.27 -19.78
CA ARG A 161 -4.03 -24.07 -18.96
C ARG A 161 -4.10 -22.77 -19.77
N ARG A 162 -3.47 -22.72 -20.96
CA ARG A 162 -3.49 -21.56 -21.87
C ARG A 162 -4.59 -21.65 -22.93
N GLY A 163 -5.43 -22.70 -22.90
CA GLY A 163 -6.53 -22.89 -23.84
C GLY A 163 -6.10 -23.39 -25.22
N TRP A 164 -4.92 -24.03 -25.30
CA TRP A 164 -4.48 -24.80 -26.47
C TRP A 164 -4.98 -26.24 -26.41
#